data_AF-A0A3L6PWP3-F1
#
_entry.id   AF-A0A3L6PWP3-F1
#
_cell.length_a   1.000
_cell.length_b   1.000
_cell.length_c   1.000
_cell.angle_alpha   90.00
_cell.angle_beta   90.00
_cell.angle_gamma   90.00
#
_symmetry.space_group_name_H-M   'P 1'
#
loop_
_entity.id
_entity.type
_entity.pdbx_description
1 polymer ?
#
loop_
_entity_poly.entity_id
_entity_poly.type
_entity_poly.pdbx_seq_one_letter_code
_entity_poly.pdbx_strand_id
1 'polypeptide(L)'
;MDLGSCYLGGNADAVEFCPHRPFRHVLAAATYTLQEQDRAGSISLFSVDAGAEDESQRLRLLHTVETAGVFDMKWSPASPLLAQADAHGRLALRRLEQEDGSDTVDQTTAVSVAGT
;
A
#
# COMPACT_ATOMS: atom_id res chain seq x y z
N MET A 1 -10.79 5.76 21.11
CA MET A 1 -11.75 5.34 20.08
C MET A 1 -11.01 5.36 18.77
N ASP A 2 -11.10 4.29 17.99
CA ASP A 2 -10.42 4.20 16.71
C ASP A 2 -11.19 5.02 15.67
N LEU A 3 -10.48 5.71 14.78
CA LEU A 3 -11.12 6.46 13.69
C LEU A 3 -11.59 5.54 12.55
N GLY A 4 -10.98 4.37 12.41
CA GLY A 4 -11.33 3.33 11.45
C GLY A 4 -10.38 2.13 11.63
N SER A 5 -10.84 0.93 11.32
CA SER A 5 -10.04 -0.29 11.42
C SER A 5 -10.49 -1.33 10.40
N CYS A 6 -9.57 -2.20 10.02
CA CYS A 6 -9.86 -3.37 9.19
C CYS A 6 -8.88 -4.49 9.53
N TYR A 7 -9.23 -5.71 9.13
CA TYR A 7 -8.30 -6.84 9.16
C TYR A 7 -7.62 -6.97 7.80
N LEU A 8 -6.29 -7.08 7.82
CA LEU A 8 -5.53 -7.47 6.63
C LEU A 8 -5.61 -8.99 6.44
N GLY A 9 -5.29 -9.45 5.23
CA GLY A 9 -5.25 -10.89 4.90
C GLY A 9 -4.11 -11.68 5.58
N GLY A 10 -3.27 -11.01 6.37
CA GLY A 10 -2.15 -11.59 7.10
C GLY A 10 -1.76 -10.69 8.29
N ASN A 11 -0.69 -11.05 9.02
CA ASN A 11 -0.26 -10.23 10.16
C ASN A 11 0.23 -8.87 9.66
N ALA A 12 -0.33 -7.78 10.20
CA ALA A 12 0.13 -6.43 9.92
C ALA A 12 1.55 -6.24 10.48
N ASP A 13 2.49 -5.84 9.61
CA ASP A 13 3.91 -5.74 9.96
C ASP A 13 4.45 -4.31 9.84
N ALA A 14 4.08 -3.60 8.77
CA ALA A 14 4.50 -2.23 8.53
C ALA A 14 3.36 -1.37 7.97
N VAL A 15 3.38 -0.07 8.28
CA VAL A 15 2.48 0.94 7.71
C VAL A 15 3.23 2.25 7.42
N GLU A 16 2.92 2.90 6.30
CA GLU A 16 3.61 4.11 5.84
C GLU A 16 2.67 5.02 5.04
N PHE A 17 2.57 6.30 5.42
CA PHE A 17 1.80 7.30 4.66
C PHE A 17 2.65 7.89 3.53
N CYS A 18 2.06 8.06 2.34
CA CYS A 18 2.75 8.72 1.23
C CYS A 18 2.96 10.22 1.54
N PRO A 19 4.19 10.77 1.46
CA PRO A 19 4.45 12.18 1.76
C PRO A 19 4.10 13.13 0.60
N HIS A 20 3.79 12.59 -0.58
CA HIS A 20 3.64 13.35 -1.83
C HIS A 20 2.18 13.70 -2.12
N ARG A 21 1.94 14.92 -2.60
CA ARG A 21 0.64 15.28 -3.19
C ARG A 21 0.54 14.67 -4.62
N PRO A 22 -0.64 14.28 -5.09
CA PRO A 22 -1.95 14.34 -4.40
C PRO A 22 -2.18 13.21 -3.38
N PHE A 23 -1.27 12.26 -3.28
CA PHE A 23 -1.43 10.99 -2.55
C PHE A 23 -1.23 11.03 -1.03
N ARG A 24 -1.23 12.20 -0.36
CA ARG A 24 -0.99 12.28 1.09
C ARG A 24 -2.02 11.56 1.96
N HIS A 25 -3.19 11.31 1.39
CA HIS A 25 -4.27 10.54 2.00
C HIS A 25 -4.05 9.02 1.87
N VAL A 26 -3.05 8.58 1.10
CA VAL A 26 -2.79 7.17 0.86
C VAL A 26 -1.89 6.60 1.97
N LEU A 27 -2.39 5.55 2.62
CA LEU A 27 -1.68 4.71 3.57
C LEU A 27 -1.33 3.39 2.88
N ALA A 28 -0.05 3.02 2.88
CA ALA A 28 0.36 1.66 2.57
C ALA A 28 0.42 0.84 3.87
N ALA A 29 -0.12 -0.38 3.85
CA ALA A 29 0.01 -1.36 4.92
C ALA A 29 0.54 -2.66 4.33
N ALA A 30 1.56 -3.24 4.97
CA ALA A 30 2.18 -4.47 4.51
C ALA A 30 1.97 -5.61 5.51
N THR A 31 1.91 -6.83 4.98
CA THR A 31 1.79 -8.04 5.78
C THR A 31 3.01 -8.94 5.67
N TYR A 32 3.25 -9.68 6.75
CA TYR A 32 4.18 -10.80 6.79
C TYR A 32 3.50 -11.98 7.48
N THR A 33 3.38 -13.10 6.78
CA THR A 33 2.85 -14.34 7.36
C THR A 33 3.74 -15.51 6.98
N LEU A 34 4.23 -16.24 7.98
CA LEU A 34 4.89 -17.53 7.78
C LEU A 34 3.81 -18.63 7.68
N GLN A 35 3.59 -19.16 6.48
CA GLN A 35 2.69 -20.28 6.23
C GLN A 35 3.51 -21.52 5.91
N GLU A 36 3.57 -22.47 6.85
CA GLU A 36 4.46 -23.63 6.78
C GLU A 36 5.93 -23.23 6.56
N GLN A 37 6.41 -23.31 5.31
CA GLN A 37 7.77 -22.93 4.89
C GLN A 37 7.78 -21.72 3.94
N ASP A 38 6.62 -21.21 3.55
CA ASP A 38 6.49 -20.03 2.69
C ASP A 38 6.30 -18.76 3.52
N ARG A 39 6.89 -17.67 3.04
CA ARG A 39 6.78 -16.35 3.66
C ARG A 39 5.97 -15.48 2.73
N ALA A 40 4.67 -15.52 2.91
CA ALA A 40 3.71 -14.75 2.13
C ALA A 40 3.48 -13.36 2.73
N GLY A 41 3.12 -12.41 1.89
CA GLY A 41 2.77 -11.07 2.29
C GLY A 41 1.94 -10.36 1.24
N SER A 42 1.51 -9.16 1.58
CA SER A 42 0.76 -8.29 0.69
C SER A 42 1.10 -6.85 1.02
N ILE A 43 0.90 -5.96 0.06
CA ILE A 43 0.84 -4.51 0.29
C ILE A 43 -0.55 -4.04 -0.10
N SER A 44 -1.30 -3.52 0.87
CA SER A 44 -2.59 -2.89 0.68
C SER A 44 -2.46 -1.37 0.75
N LEU A 45 -3.09 -0.68 -0.19
CA LEU A 45 -3.22 0.77 -0.20
C LEU A 45 -4.62 1.17 0.26
N PHE A 46 -4.68 2.12 1.18
CA PHE A 46 -5.93 2.67 1.71
C PHE A 46 -6.00 4.17 1.46
N SER A 47 -7.19 4.68 1.16
CA SER A 47 -7.52 6.09 1.29
C SER A 47 -7.93 6.35 2.73
N VAL A 48 -7.32 7.36 3.35
CA VAL A 48 -7.65 7.81 4.71
C VAL A 48 -8.31 9.18 4.65
N ASP A 49 -9.53 9.26 5.18
CA ASP A 49 -10.24 10.52 5.39
C ASP A 49 -10.79 10.57 6.82
N ALA A 50 -9.98 11.10 7.74
CA ALA A 50 -10.37 11.21 9.15
C ALA A 50 -11.59 12.12 9.40
N GLY A 51 -11.98 12.95 8.41
CA GLY A 51 -13.12 13.85 8.50
C GLY A 51 -14.44 13.25 8.02
N ALA A 52 -14.42 12.04 7.44
CA ALA A 52 -15.64 11.42 6.92
C ALA A 52 -16.65 11.12 8.04
N GLU A 53 -17.93 11.37 7.78
CA GLU A 53 -19.03 11.08 8.71
C GLU A 53 -19.19 9.57 8.93
N ASP A 54 -19.07 8.79 7.86
CA ASP A 54 -19.14 7.33 7.90
C ASP A 54 -17.76 6.70 8.19
N GLU A 55 -17.68 5.91 9.26
CA GLU A 55 -16.48 5.17 9.65
C GLU A 55 -15.93 4.27 8.53
N SER A 56 -16.81 3.71 7.69
CA SER A 56 -16.40 2.87 6.56
C SER A 56 -15.62 3.65 5.48
N GLN A 57 -15.81 4.96 5.42
CA GLN A 57 -15.15 5.85 4.47
C GLN A 57 -13.85 6.44 5.02
N ARG A 58 -13.63 6.39 6.35
CA ARG A 58 -12.43 6.92 6.98
C ARG A 58 -11.17 6.12 6.67
N LEU A 59 -11.32 4.83 6.37
CA LEU A 59 -10.24 3.93 5.96
C LEU A 59 -10.74 2.99 4.86
N ARG A 60 -10.63 3.43 3.61
CA ARG A 60 -11.15 2.69 2.45
C ARG A 60 -10.03 1.98 1.71
N LEU A 61 -10.13 0.67 1.56
CA LEU A 61 -9.20 -0.12 0.75
C LEU A 61 -9.31 0.30 -0.74
N LEU A 62 -8.18 0.64 -1.35
CA LEU A 62 -8.10 1.01 -2.76
C LEU A 62 -7.55 -0.13 -3.61
N HIS A 63 -6.49 -0.78 -3.13
CA HIS A 63 -5.76 -1.79 -3.90
C HIS A 63 -4.98 -2.73 -2.98
N THR A 64 -4.75 -3.97 -3.42
CA THR A 64 -3.85 -4.92 -2.74
C THR A 64 -3.00 -5.62 -3.78
N VAL A 65 -1.70 -5.72 -3.52
CA VAL A 65 -0.75 -6.52 -4.31
C VAL A 65 -0.19 -7.63 -3.44
N GLU A 66 -0.34 -8.87 -3.89
CA GLU A 66 0.31 -10.03 -3.28
C GLU A 66 1.82 -10.02 -3.53
N THR A 67 2.59 -10.45 -2.54
CA THR A 67 4.06 -10.47 -2.57
C THR A 67 4.61 -11.53 -1.61
N ALA A 68 5.93 -11.72 -1.58
CA ALA A 68 6.57 -12.33 -0.42
C ALA A 68 6.41 -11.41 0.81
N GLY A 69 6.50 -12.01 1.99
CA GLY A 69 6.40 -11.34 3.29
C GLY A 69 7.29 -10.10 3.32
N VAL A 70 6.71 -8.95 3.69
CA VAL A 70 7.43 -7.68 3.71
C VAL A 70 8.12 -7.51 5.05
N PHE A 71 9.41 -7.13 5.04
CA PHE A 71 10.16 -6.82 6.26
C PHE A 71 10.30 -5.32 6.51
N ASP A 72 10.35 -4.52 5.44
CA ASP A 72 10.40 -3.06 5.51
C ASP A 72 9.82 -2.49 4.23
N MET A 73 9.19 -1.33 4.35
CA MET A 73 8.80 -0.52 3.20
C MET A 73 8.94 0.96 3.56
N LYS A 74 9.33 1.78 2.58
CA LYS A 74 9.49 3.22 2.77
C LYS A 74 9.14 4.00 1.51
N TRP A 75 8.44 5.11 1.69
CA TRP A 75 8.24 6.06 0.60
C TRP A 75 9.55 6.81 0.30
N SER A 76 9.83 6.99 -1.00
CA SER A 76 10.91 7.86 -1.45
C SER A 76 10.62 9.30 -1.02
N PRO A 77 11.61 10.06 -0.53
CA PRO A 77 11.44 11.48 -0.22
C PRO A 77 11.30 12.36 -1.47
N ALA A 78 11.67 11.86 -2.65
CA ALA A 78 11.76 12.67 -3.88
C ALA A 78 10.58 12.47 -4.84
N SER A 79 9.89 11.34 -4.76
CA SER A 79 8.83 10.95 -5.71
C SER A 79 7.85 9.94 -5.08
N PRO A 80 6.63 9.76 -5.60
CA PRO A 80 5.66 8.78 -5.09
C PRO A 80 6.05 7.33 -5.47
N LEU A 81 7.24 6.91 -5.04
CA LEU A 81 7.75 5.55 -5.15
C LEU A 81 7.77 4.93 -3.75
N LEU A 82 7.25 3.72 -3.63
CA LEU A 82 7.34 2.89 -2.44
C LEU A 82 8.44 1.84 -2.67
N ALA A 83 9.48 1.89 -1.83
CA ALA A 83 10.48 0.84 -1.75
C ALA A 83 10.00 -0.26 -0.80
N GLN A 84 10.27 -1.51 -1.13
CA GLN A 84 9.92 -2.69 -0.35
C GLN A 84 11.13 -3.63 -0.27
N ALA A 85 11.41 -4.16 0.91
CA ALA A 85 12.32 -5.28 1.13
C ALA A 85 11.52 -6.53 1.55
N ASP A 86 11.72 -7.65 0.85
CA ASP A 86 10.90 -8.85 1.04
C ASP A 86 11.66 -10.08 1.57
N ALA A 87 10.90 -11.11 1.94
CA ALA A 87 11.38 -12.36 2.51
C ALA A 87 12.20 -13.23 1.56
N HIS A 88 12.21 -12.94 0.26
CA HIS A 88 13.04 -13.60 -0.74
C HIS A 88 14.38 -12.89 -0.96
N GLY A 89 14.66 -11.81 -0.22
CA GLY A 89 15.88 -11.03 -0.38
C GLY A 89 15.82 -10.11 -1.59
N ARG A 90 14.62 -9.78 -2.10
CA ARG A 90 14.43 -8.85 -3.21
C ARG A 90 14.06 -7.46 -2.67
N LEU A 91 14.64 -6.45 -3.33
CA LEU A 91 14.19 -5.07 -3.25
C LEU A 91 13.30 -4.76 -4.45
N ALA A 92 12.16 -4.14 -4.22
CA ALA A 92 11.25 -3.69 -5.26
C ALA A 92 10.91 -2.21 -5.08
N LEU A 93 10.78 -1.49 -6.19
CA LEU A 93 10.22 -0.14 -6.23
C LEU A 93 8.88 -0.21 -6.93
N ARG A 94 7.86 0.43 -6.34
CA ARG A 94 6.52 0.52 -6.90
C ARG A 94 6.14 1.99 -7.03
N ARG A 95 5.62 2.38 -8.18
CA ARG A 95 5.15 3.75 -8.41
C ARG A 95 3.68 3.85 -8.10
N LEU A 96 3.28 4.86 -7.34
CA LEU A 96 1.87 5.19 -7.19
C LEU A 96 1.44 6.05 -8.38
N GLU A 97 0.46 5.57 -9.12
CA GLU A 97 -0.09 6.25 -10.30
C GLU A 97 -1.56 6.58 -10.06
N GLN A 98 -1.97 7.75 -10.57
CA GLN A 98 -3.38 8.09 -10.64
C GLN A 98 -3.92 7.48 -11.93
N GLU A 99 -5.05 6.80 -11.82
CA GLU A 99 -5.68 6.19 -12.98
C GLU A 99 -6.37 7.29 -13.82
N ASP A 100 -5.63 7.85 -14.78
CA ASP A 100 -6.10 8.92 -15.66
C ASP A 100 -6.81 8.34 -16.90
N GLY A 101 -7.69 7.36 -16.75
CA GLY A 101 -8.56 6.81 -17.81
C GLY A 101 -7.89 6.48 -19.17
N SER A 102 -6.56 6.38 -19.23
CA SER A 102 -5.77 6.25 -20.45
C SER A 102 -4.74 5.15 -20.24
N ASP A 103 -4.91 4.08 -21.02
CA ASP A 103 -4.08 2.88 -20.95
C ASP A 103 -2.68 3.18 -21.50
N THR A 104 -1.71 3.45 -20.61
CA THR A 104 -0.29 3.38 -20.97
C THR A 104 0.44 2.51 -19.96
N VAL A 105 0.90 1.36 -20.43
CA VAL A 105 1.66 0.37 -19.65
C VAL A 105 3.15 0.68 -19.81
N ASP A 106 3.76 1.29 -18.79
CA ASP A 106 5.22 1.34 -18.67
C ASP A 106 5.71 0.25 -17.69
N GLN A 107 6.85 -0.38 -17.99
CA GLN A 107 7.37 -1.55 -17.26
C GLN A 107 8.08 -1.16 -15.94
N THR A 108 7.47 -0.27 -15.16
CA THR A 108 7.69 -0.18 -13.72
C THR A 108 6.48 -0.85 -13.07
N THR A 109 6.64 -1.58 -11.96
CA THR A 109 5.49 -2.19 -11.26
C THR A 109 4.64 -1.06 -10.64
N ALA A 110 3.77 -0.47 -11.44
CA ALA A 110 2.85 0.58 -11.05
C ALA A 110 1.78 -0.01 -10.15
N VAL A 111 1.37 0.76 -9.15
CA VAL A 111 0.21 0.50 -8.31
C VAL A 111 -0.72 1.68 -8.52
N SER A 112 -1.88 1.42 -9.12
CA SER A 112 -2.84 2.46 -9.43
C SER A 112 -3.79 2.67 -8.26
N VAL A 113 -4.12 3.94 -7.99
CA VAL A 113 -5.19 4.34 -7.09
C VAL A 113 -6.25 5.10 -7.88
N ALA A 114 -7.50 4.66 -7.76
CA ALA A 114 -8.64 5.31 -8.40
C ALA A 114 -8.75 6.76 -7.91
N GLY A 115 -8.90 7.71 -8.85
CA GLY A 115 -9.07 9.12 -8.56
C GLY A 115 -10.32 9.39 -7.71
N THR A 116 -10.19 10.26 -6.71
CA THR A 116 -11.30 10.79 -5.90
C THR A 116 -11.86 12.06 -6.51
#